data_AF-A0A3C0GFH4-F1
#
_entry.id   AF-A0A3C0GFH4-F1
#
_cell.length_a   1.000
_cell.length_b   1.000
_cell.length_c   1.000
_cell.angle_alpha   90.00
_cell.angle_beta   90.00
_cell.angle_gamma   90.00
#
_symmetry.space_group_name_H-M   'P 1'
#
loop_
_entity.id
_entity.type
_entity.pdbx_description
1 polymer ?
#
loop_
_entity_poly.entity_id
_entity_poly.type
_entity_poly.pdbx_seq_one_letter_code
_entity_poly.pdbx_strand_id
1 'polypeptide(L)'
;MSFAATANTVTMGPYLNQAAGGTTLQPGTQQPGNSMMVIPKPNAFPYEVTVNVDAPCGSTFWQMWLNCPQKLNQFASGPAGTSCSGALPEYIYTAHVYNTTGVSSNISVNDWAFSDADGVTAKPAGTYPVSIGGVINCVTVSSDGVVTGVVPCVGTC
;
A
#
# COMPACT_ATOMS: atom_id res chain seq x y z
N MET A 1 10.35 -0.66 1.40
CA MET A 1 9.29 -1.36 0.63
C MET A 1 8.61 -2.34 1.57
N SER A 2 7.43 -2.85 1.22
CA SER A 2 6.71 -3.93 1.90
C SER A 2 5.58 -4.42 0.95
N PHE A 3 4.98 -5.60 1.17
CA PHE A 3 3.75 -6.00 0.45
C PHE A 3 2.55 -5.97 1.38
N ALA A 4 1.44 -5.49 0.84
CA ALA A 4 0.13 -5.67 1.43
C ALA A 4 -0.53 -6.88 0.75
N ALA A 5 -1.00 -7.82 1.57
CA ALA A 5 -1.63 -9.05 1.13
C ALA A 5 -3.14 -8.97 1.36
N THR A 6 -3.91 -9.61 0.48
CA THR A 6 -5.37 -9.69 0.58
C THR A 6 -5.87 -10.88 1.44
N ALA A 7 -4.95 -11.58 2.12
CA ALA A 7 -5.19 -12.81 2.90
C ALA A 7 -4.12 -13.00 4.02
N ASN A 8 -4.20 -14.13 4.74
CA ASN A 8 -3.43 -14.46 5.97
C ASN A 8 -1.87 -14.36 5.87
N THR A 9 -1.21 -13.91 6.95
CA THR A 9 0.20 -13.38 6.99
C THR A 9 1.17 -14.11 7.95
N VAL A 10 2.45 -14.33 7.57
CA VAL A 10 3.19 -15.51 8.11
C VAL A 10 4.72 -15.62 7.92
N THR A 11 5.49 -16.11 8.90
CA THR A 11 6.90 -16.53 8.75
C THR A 11 7.25 -17.72 7.81
N MET A 12 8.28 -17.53 6.95
CA MET A 12 8.99 -18.52 6.10
C MET A 12 10.39 -17.98 5.74
N GLY A 13 11.44 -18.82 5.80
CA GLY A 13 12.76 -18.55 5.19
C GLY A 13 13.74 -17.67 6.01
N PRO A 14 15.06 -17.68 5.66
CA PRO A 14 16.14 -17.13 6.49
C PRO A 14 16.36 -15.62 6.34
N TYR A 15 15.41 -14.88 5.72
CA TYR A 15 15.55 -13.46 5.45
C TYR A 15 15.31 -12.60 6.70
N LEU A 16 16.31 -12.57 7.59
CA LEU A 16 16.38 -11.71 8.78
C LEU A 16 16.24 -10.21 8.45
N ASN A 17 16.46 -9.85 7.18
CA ASN A 17 16.28 -8.53 6.61
C ASN A 17 14.96 -8.48 5.81
N GLN A 18 13.91 -7.94 6.43
CA GLN A 18 12.69 -7.53 5.73
C GLN A 18 12.71 -6.05 5.28
N ALA A 19 13.86 -5.35 5.33
CA ALA A 19 13.96 -3.94 4.94
C ALA A 19 13.74 -3.69 3.43
N ALA A 20 14.02 -4.71 2.61
CA ALA A 20 13.62 -4.74 1.20
C ALA A 20 12.12 -5.01 0.99
N GLY A 21 11.37 -5.24 2.06
CA GLY A 21 9.91 -5.36 2.02
C GLY A 21 9.38 -6.74 1.68
N GLY A 22 10.09 -7.82 2.03
CA GLY A 22 9.52 -9.17 1.92
C GLY A 22 8.19 -9.26 2.66
N THR A 23 7.18 -9.85 2.02
CA THR A 23 6.03 -10.41 2.75
C THR A 23 6.24 -11.89 2.88
N THR A 24 5.57 -12.47 3.88
CA THR A 24 5.89 -13.80 4.33
C THR A 24 4.57 -14.62 4.38
N LEU A 25 4.58 -15.85 3.85
CA LEU A 25 3.39 -16.66 3.48
C LEU A 25 3.36 -18.05 4.20
N GLN A 26 2.20 -18.57 4.67
CA GLN A 26 2.12 -19.87 5.41
C GLN A 26 2.17 -21.06 4.47
N PRO A 27 2.82 -22.15 4.92
CA PRO A 27 2.26 -23.48 4.77
C PRO A 27 0.85 -23.52 5.41
N GLY A 28 -0.18 -23.40 4.58
CA GLY A 28 -1.58 -23.43 4.97
C GLY A 28 -2.42 -24.18 3.93
N THR A 29 -3.65 -24.56 4.28
CA THR A 29 -4.57 -25.26 3.35
C THR A 29 -5.23 -24.31 2.33
N GLN A 30 -5.00 -23.01 2.45
CA GLN A 30 -5.49 -21.98 1.52
C GLN A 30 -4.32 -21.39 0.75
N GLN A 31 -4.53 -21.16 -0.55
CA GLN A 31 -3.57 -20.48 -1.40
C GLN A 31 -3.42 -19.01 -0.95
N PRO A 32 -2.20 -18.43 -0.96
CA PRO A 32 -2.01 -17.00 -0.78
C PRO A 32 -2.84 -16.20 -1.80
N GLY A 33 -3.49 -15.14 -1.34
CA GLY A 33 -4.15 -14.18 -2.22
C GLY A 33 -3.15 -13.32 -3.00
N ASN A 34 -3.67 -12.51 -3.93
CA ASN A 34 -2.85 -11.52 -4.63
C ASN A 34 -2.19 -10.58 -3.62
N SER A 35 -0.92 -10.25 -3.87
CA SER A 35 -0.10 -9.36 -3.07
C SER A 35 0.49 -8.26 -3.97
N MET A 36 0.55 -7.04 -3.46
CA MET A 36 1.12 -5.90 -4.19
C MET A 36 2.33 -5.32 -3.46
N MET A 37 3.41 -5.14 -4.21
CA MET A 37 4.61 -4.40 -3.79
C MET A 37 4.69 -3.10 -4.59
N VAL A 38 4.97 -2.00 -3.90
CA VAL A 38 5.34 -0.72 -4.52
C VAL A 38 6.86 -0.62 -4.54
N ILE A 39 7.43 -0.47 -5.73
CA ILE A 39 8.87 -0.25 -5.94
C ILE A 39 9.08 1.24 -6.21
N PRO A 40 9.69 2.01 -5.29
CA PRO A 40 9.87 3.44 -5.48
C PRO A 40 10.86 3.72 -6.61
N LYS A 41 10.49 4.61 -7.53
CA LYS A 41 11.37 5.02 -8.63
C LYS A 41 11.49 6.55 -8.75
N PRO A 42 12.10 7.23 -7.74
CA PRO A 42 12.33 8.67 -7.79
C PRO A 42 13.35 9.08 -8.86
N ASN A 43 14.18 8.15 -9.33
CA ASN A 43 15.24 8.39 -10.30
C ASN A 43 15.04 7.54 -11.58
N ALA A 44 15.38 8.11 -12.73
CA ALA A 44 15.37 7.40 -14.02
C ALA A 44 16.30 6.17 -14.00
N PHE A 45 17.43 6.25 -13.28
CA PHE A 45 18.41 5.17 -13.12
C PHE A 45 18.47 4.68 -11.66
N PRO A 46 18.77 3.39 -11.41
CA PRO A 46 18.93 2.32 -12.41
C PRO A 46 17.62 1.94 -13.11
N TYR A 47 17.73 1.31 -14.29
CA TYR A 47 16.59 0.77 -15.04
C TYR A 47 16.36 -0.73 -14.78
N GLU A 48 17.30 -1.40 -14.12
CA GLU A 48 17.19 -2.82 -13.76
C GLU A 48 16.48 -2.99 -12.42
N VAL A 49 15.59 -3.99 -12.35
CA VAL A 49 14.92 -4.44 -11.13
C VAL A 49 15.04 -5.96 -11.09
N THR A 50 15.72 -6.47 -10.07
CA THR A 50 15.84 -7.92 -9.83
C THR A 50 14.74 -8.35 -8.88
N VAL A 51 13.87 -9.27 -9.32
CA VAL A 51 12.81 -9.86 -8.49
C VAL A 51 13.13 -11.33 -8.26
N ASN A 52 13.47 -11.69 -7.02
CA ASN A 52 13.65 -13.07 -6.61
C ASN A 52 12.31 -13.60 -6.06
N VAL A 53 11.90 -14.79 -6.51
CA VAL A 53 10.65 -15.44 -6.09
C VAL A 53 10.97 -16.83 -5.55
N ASP A 54 10.84 -17.01 -4.24
CA ASP A 54 10.99 -18.32 -3.60
C ASP A 54 9.65 -19.05 -3.56
N ALA A 55 9.60 -20.20 -4.24
CA ALA A 55 8.43 -21.07 -4.31
C ALA A 55 8.43 -22.07 -3.14
N PRO A 56 7.44 -22.04 -2.21
CA PRO A 56 7.41 -22.93 -1.05
C PRO A 56 7.05 -24.38 -1.40
N CYS A 57 6.46 -24.65 -2.57
CA CYS A 57 5.90 -25.96 -2.94
C CYS A 57 6.41 -26.42 -4.31
N GLY A 58 6.56 -27.74 -4.49
CA GLY A 58 7.01 -28.34 -5.76
C GLY A 58 6.05 -28.16 -6.96
N SER A 59 4.87 -27.58 -6.74
CA SER A 59 3.85 -27.26 -7.74
C SER A 59 3.44 -25.78 -7.75
N THR A 60 4.25 -24.88 -7.19
CA THR A 60 3.92 -23.45 -7.13
C THR A 60 3.93 -22.82 -8.52
N PHE A 61 2.74 -22.55 -9.04
CA PHE A 61 2.56 -21.58 -10.12
C PHE A 61 2.64 -20.17 -9.53
N TRP A 62 3.48 -19.31 -10.10
CA TRP A 62 3.51 -17.88 -9.81
C TRP A 62 3.25 -17.10 -11.08
N GLN A 63 2.62 -15.95 -10.93
CA GLN A 63 2.42 -14.96 -11.98
C GLN A 63 2.72 -13.58 -11.39
N MET A 64 3.38 -12.73 -12.16
CA MET A 64 3.61 -11.33 -11.81
C MET A 64 3.17 -10.42 -12.95
N TRP A 65 2.70 -9.25 -12.59
CA TRP A 65 2.48 -8.14 -13.51
C TRP A 65 3.37 -6.99 -13.06
N LEU A 66 4.28 -6.57 -13.95
CA LEU A 66 5.12 -5.40 -13.73
C LEU A 66 4.60 -4.28 -14.63
N ASN A 67 4.10 -3.20 -14.03
CA ASN A 67 3.67 -2.03 -14.76
C ASN A 67 4.85 -1.10 -15.03
N CYS A 68 4.73 -0.26 -16.07
CA CYS A 68 5.64 0.86 -16.25
C CYS A 68 5.58 1.79 -15.03
N PRO A 69 6.69 2.46 -14.67
CA PRO A 69 6.69 3.46 -13.61
C PRO A 69 5.66 4.55 -13.86
N GLN A 70 4.78 4.77 -12.90
CA GLN A 70 3.73 5.80 -12.92
C GLN A 70 3.60 6.43 -11.53
N LYS A 71 3.15 7.69 -11.49
CA LYS A 71 2.85 8.36 -10.22
C LYS A 71 1.63 7.70 -9.56
N LEU A 72 1.67 7.61 -8.24
CA LEU A 72 0.57 7.08 -7.42
C LEU A 72 -0.66 8.00 -7.44
N ASN A 73 -1.84 7.43 -7.16
CA ASN A 73 -3.08 8.21 -7.10
C ASN A 73 -3.06 9.18 -5.93
N GLN A 74 -3.29 10.46 -6.23
CA GLN A 74 -3.28 11.56 -5.27
C GLN A 74 -4.69 11.83 -4.75
N PHE A 75 -4.85 11.90 -3.43
CA PHE A 75 -6.07 12.32 -2.77
C PHE A 75 -5.77 13.50 -1.84
N ALA A 76 -6.64 14.52 -1.84
CA ALA A 76 -6.52 15.66 -0.93
C ALA A 76 -6.78 15.20 0.51
N SER A 77 -5.90 15.56 1.45
CA SER A 77 -5.98 15.18 2.85
C SER A 77 -5.72 16.35 3.80
N GLY A 78 -6.19 16.24 5.04
CA GLY A 78 -5.73 17.07 6.15
C GLY A 78 -4.60 16.37 6.93
N PRO A 79 -3.97 17.07 7.89
CA PRO A 79 -3.12 16.43 8.89
C PRO A 79 -3.91 15.40 9.71
N ALA A 80 -3.23 14.44 10.34
CA ALA A 80 -3.87 13.51 11.26
C ALA A 80 -4.45 14.26 12.48
N GLY A 81 -5.59 13.79 13.04
CA GLY A 81 -6.21 14.45 14.19
C GLY A 81 -7.04 15.71 13.86
N THR A 82 -7.40 15.95 12.59
CA THR A 82 -8.07 17.19 12.14
C THR A 82 -9.54 16.99 11.71
N SER A 83 -10.30 18.09 11.65
CA SER A 83 -11.76 18.04 11.47
C SER A 83 -12.21 17.73 10.04
N CYS A 84 -13.36 17.06 9.94
CA CYS A 84 -14.05 16.75 8.69
C CYS A 84 -14.54 17.99 7.92
N SER A 85 -14.53 19.16 8.55
CA SER A 85 -14.93 20.45 7.97
C SER A 85 -13.74 21.36 7.67
N GLY A 86 -12.52 20.92 7.96
CA GLY A 86 -11.30 21.67 7.71
C GLY A 86 -10.93 21.70 6.23
N ALA A 87 -9.99 22.60 5.88
CA ALA A 87 -9.30 22.52 4.61
C ALA A 87 -8.44 21.25 4.56
N LEU A 88 -8.20 20.73 3.34
CA LEU A 88 -7.35 19.58 3.07
C LEU A 88 -6.08 20.05 2.33
N PRO A 89 -5.08 20.64 3.03
CA PRO A 89 -3.90 21.23 2.41
C PRO A 89 -2.79 20.22 2.09
N GLU A 90 -2.90 18.98 2.58
CA GLU A 90 -1.95 17.91 2.32
C GLU A 90 -2.45 16.97 1.22
N TYR A 91 -1.61 16.00 0.90
CA TYR A 91 -1.99 14.85 0.09
C TYR A 91 -1.64 13.53 0.79
N ILE A 92 -2.39 12.50 0.42
CA ILE A 92 -2.06 11.10 0.61
C ILE A 92 -2.01 10.46 -0.78
N TYR A 93 -0.97 9.69 -1.05
CA TYR A 93 -0.77 9.00 -2.32
C TYR A 93 -0.95 7.50 -2.09
N THR A 94 -1.75 6.81 -2.90
CA THR A 94 -2.04 5.40 -2.68
C THR A 94 -1.71 4.49 -3.85
N ALA A 95 -1.40 3.22 -3.52
CA ALA A 95 -1.39 2.12 -4.49
C ALA A 95 -2.45 1.08 -4.08
N HIS A 96 -3.40 0.85 -4.98
CA HIS A 96 -4.61 0.09 -4.72
C HIS A 96 -4.44 -1.41 -4.97
N VAL A 97 -4.57 -2.24 -3.92
CA VAL A 97 -4.16 -3.66 -3.99
C VAL A 97 -5.14 -4.58 -4.69
N TYR A 98 -6.38 -4.14 -4.92
CA TYR A 98 -7.43 -4.93 -5.57
C TYR A 98 -7.48 -4.78 -7.11
N ASN A 99 -6.48 -4.14 -7.72
CA ASN A 99 -6.32 -4.15 -9.18
C ASN A 99 -4.85 -4.36 -9.61
N THR A 100 -4.64 -4.62 -10.90
CA THR A 100 -3.32 -4.96 -11.44
C THR A 100 -2.40 -3.75 -11.67
N THR A 101 -2.93 -2.51 -11.67
CA THR A 101 -2.15 -1.29 -11.97
C THR A 101 -1.67 -0.55 -10.72
N GLY A 102 -2.29 -0.81 -9.57
CA GLY A 102 -2.15 0.01 -8.36
C GLY A 102 -2.91 1.34 -8.42
N VAL A 103 -3.62 1.64 -9.52
CA VAL A 103 -4.23 2.95 -9.79
C VAL A 103 -5.72 2.91 -9.56
N SER A 104 -6.26 3.73 -8.67
CA SER A 104 -7.68 3.73 -8.29
C SER A 104 -8.20 5.12 -7.91
N SER A 105 -9.47 5.40 -8.22
CA SER A 105 -10.19 6.60 -7.75
C SER A 105 -10.76 6.45 -6.33
N ASN A 106 -10.51 5.30 -5.68
CA ASN A 106 -10.94 4.99 -4.31
C ASN A 106 -9.74 4.54 -3.47
N ILE A 107 -9.90 4.60 -2.15
CA ILE A 107 -8.99 4.00 -1.17
C ILE A 107 -9.74 2.86 -0.47
N SER A 108 -9.08 1.73 -0.25
CA SER A 108 -9.59 0.55 0.46
C SER A 108 -8.64 0.11 1.57
N VAL A 109 -9.16 -0.71 2.50
CA VAL A 109 -8.31 -1.40 3.48
C VAL A 109 -7.31 -2.30 2.75
N ASN A 110 -6.09 -2.39 3.26
CA ASN A 110 -4.90 -2.99 2.65
C ASN A 110 -4.25 -2.19 1.52
N ASP A 111 -4.78 -1.03 1.13
CA ASP A 111 -4.07 -0.15 0.18
C ASP A 111 -2.78 0.41 0.81
N TRP A 112 -1.78 0.63 -0.04
CA TRP A 112 -0.58 1.35 0.36
C TRP A 112 -0.85 2.85 0.48
N ALA A 113 -0.22 3.52 1.45
CA ALA A 113 -0.31 4.95 1.68
C ALA A 113 1.08 5.60 1.79
N PHE A 114 1.29 6.69 1.06
CA PHE A 114 2.55 7.42 0.96
C PHE A 114 2.35 8.94 1.12
N SER A 115 3.44 9.61 1.48
CA SER A 115 3.55 11.07 1.56
C SER A 115 4.01 11.72 0.25
N ASP A 116 4.48 10.91 -0.72
CA ASP A 116 4.94 11.36 -2.03
C ASP A 116 4.39 10.49 -3.18
N ALA A 117 4.36 11.07 -4.38
CA ALA A 117 3.79 10.46 -5.57
C ALA A 117 4.66 9.35 -6.20
N ASP A 118 5.88 9.14 -5.71
CA ASP A 118 6.84 8.13 -6.18
C ASP A 118 6.88 6.88 -5.27
N GLY A 119 6.09 6.87 -4.20
CA GLY A 119 6.01 5.77 -3.25
C GLY A 119 7.24 5.61 -2.36
N VAL A 120 8.10 6.64 -2.24
CA VAL A 120 9.37 6.55 -1.50
C VAL A 120 9.13 6.53 0.01
N THR A 121 8.25 7.41 0.48
CA THR A 121 8.01 7.71 1.89
C THR A 121 6.63 7.26 2.28
N ALA A 122 6.51 6.20 3.09
CA ALA A 122 5.23 5.78 3.66
C ALA A 122 4.53 6.97 4.36
N LYS A 123 3.20 7.04 4.29
CA LYS A 123 2.43 7.98 5.11
C LYS A 123 2.56 7.52 6.57
N PRO A 124 2.94 8.39 7.53
CA PRO A 124 3.07 7.99 8.92
C PRO A 124 1.77 7.38 9.48
N ALA A 125 1.90 6.62 10.57
CA ALA A 125 0.73 6.10 11.27
C ALA A 125 -0.18 7.24 11.77
N GLY A 126 -1.48 7.09 11.58
CA GLY A 126 -2.47 8.09 11.98
C GLY A 126 -3.79 7.91 11.26
N THR A 127 -4.81 8.67 11.68
CA THR A 127 -6.08 8.74 10.98
C THR A 127 -6.20 10.13 10.35
N TYR A 128 -6.43 10.17 9.03
CA TYR A 128 -6.39 11.38 8.22
C TYR A 128 -7.77 11.65 7.61
N PRO A 129 -8.27 12.90 7.58
CA PRO A 129 -9.42 13.24 6.76
C PRO A 129 -8.96 13.29 5.30
N VAL A 130 -9.61 12.53 4.43
CA VAL A 130 -9.25 12.38 3.00
C VAL A 130 -10.50 12.53 2.15
N SER A 131 -10.43 13.36 1.11
CA SER A 131 -11.50 13.49 0.10
C SER A 131 -11.41 12.35 -0.91
N ILE A 132 -12.39 11.44 -0.87
CA ILE A 132 -12.53 10.30 -1.79
C ILE A 132 -13.87 10.49 -2.53
N GLY A 133 -13.83 10.62 -3.85
CA GLY A 133 -15.03 10.86 -4.66
C GLY A 133 -15.79 12.16 -4.30
N GLY A 134 -15.13 13.13 -3.66
CA GLY A 134 -15.76 14.36 -3.15
C GLY A 134 -16.37 14.26 -1.76
N VAL A 135 -16.28 13.10 -1.09
CA VAL A 135 -16.73 12.88 0.29
C VAL A 135 -15.53 12.71 1.20
N ILE A 136 -15.54 13.39 2.36
CA ILE A 136 -14.45 13.29 3.34
C ILE A 136 -14.65 12.04 4.19
N ASN A 137 -13.64 11.19 4.20
CA ASN A 137 -13.56 9.94 4.95
C ASN A 137 -12.36 9.99 5.90
N CYS A 138 -12.45 9.31 7.04
CA CYS A 138 -11.29 9.02 7.87
C CYS A 138 -10.58 7.78 7.34
N VAL A 139 -9.33 7.96 6.92
CA VAL A 139 -8.43 6.91 6.45
C VAL A 139 -7.39 6.66 7.54
N THR A 140 -7.43 5.50 8.17
CA THR A 140 -6.44 5.07 9.18
C THR A 140 -5.29 4.34 8.50
N VAL A 141 -4.06 4.74 8.80
CA VAL A 141 -2.81 4.18 8.27
C VAL A 141 -1.99 3.57 9.43
N SER A 142 -1.40 2.39 9.20
CA SER A 142 -0.53 1.69 10.16
C SER A 142 0.89 2.29 10.23
N SER A 143 1.70 1.81 11.16
CA SER A 143 3.15 2.09 11.22
C SER A 143 3.91 1.71 9.96
N ASP A 144 3.38 0.76 9.19
CA ASP A 144 4.02 0.22 7.99
C ASP A 144 3.59 0.96 6.72
N GLY A 145 2.67 1.94 6.81
CA GLY A 145 2.14 2.66 5.65
C GLY A 145 0.98 1.96 4.93
N VAL A 146 0.26 1.06 5.62
CA VAL A 146 -0.89 0.32 5.06
C VAL A 146 -2.20 0.90 5.62
N VAL A 147 -3.20 1.09 4.75
CA VAL A 147 -4.54 1.53 5.15
C VAL A 147 -5.25 0.40 5.91
N THR A 148 -5.61 0.64 7.17
CA THR A 148 -6.30 -0.33 8.04
C THR A 148 -7.78 -0.02 8.25
N GLY A 149 -8.23 1.18 7.87
CA GLY A 149 -9.64 1.59 7.96
C GLY A 149 -9.97 2.73 7.00
N VAL A 150 -11.17 2.68 6.42
CA VAL A 150 -11.77 3.77 5.65
C VAL A 150 -13.23 3.89 6.10
N VAL A 151 -13.59 5.00 6.73
CA VAL A 151 -14.94 5.24 7.27
C VAL A 151 -15.42 6.67 6.96
N PRO A 152 -16.73 6.94 6.86
CA PRO A 152 -17.23 8.31 6.72
C PRO A 152 -16.74 9.20 7.86
N CYS A 153 -16.29 10.42 7.53
CA CYS A 153 -15.74 11.34 8.52
C CYS A 153 -16.85 11.95 9.38
N VAL A 154 -16.76 11.78 10.71
CA VAL A 154 -17.71 12.36 11.68
C VAL A 154 -16.95 13.14 12.76
N GLY A 155 -17.02 14.47 12.69
CA GLY A 155 -16.31 15.37 13.60
C GLY A 155 -14.83 15.54 13.26
N THR A 156 -14.00 14.59 13.68
CA THR A 156 -12.54 14.59 13.49
C THR A 156 -12.04 13.19 13.12
N CYS A 157 -11.06 13.16 12.22
CA CYS A 157 -10.10 12.07 12.11
C CYS A 157 -8.93 12.33 13.07
#